data_AF-A0A1M7Q8M6-F1
#
_entry.id   AF-A0A1M7Q8M6-F1
#
_cell.length_a   1.000
_cell.length_b   1.000
_cell.length_c   1.000
_cell.angle_alpha   90.00
_cell.angle_beta   90.00
_cell.angle_gamma   90.00
#
_symmetry.space_group_name_H-M   'P 1'
#
loop_
_entity.id
_entity.type
_entity.pdbx_description
1 polymer ?
#
loop_
_entity_poly.entity_id
_entity_poly.type
_entity_poly.pdbx_seq_one_letter_code
_entity_poly.pdbx_strand_id
1 'polypeptide(L)'
;MIPPAFDAALGIRTVQRHEAAPDYTRAVAGICETSRELMAALAKKATRKVRKPPKKPAAKRSTKASVAALAENASEAGSGSKEPVSGPGRCTPMQGGSSTVSTAGSTPDPSEDKLASGQRTSSHPKKAKRGPRKLNQVGQRFSLAGELMRRVPWLRPADKARIAWVVCEVSDACWTADEVVAALDLRQEPPGGVRRASGFLSARLRGMVTMPGWTTRQQRAVQVDHRNAAVDAARKDRIQQVREQQERSESDWPAPRSAAVRREVDQLLGEAFAPKPPAADTEGLTELSGLQDLTATELADMRRTAAAELMNGETTLISLAVECWGPAAAERIYGPGLVHRARQLTGMTSLSTFGIDRGQQ
;
A
#
# COMPACT_ATOMS: atom_id res chain seq x y z
N MET A 1 22.68 18.74 -37.97
CA MET A 1 23.80 19.12 -38.83
C MET A 1 24.80 17.97 -38.82
N ILE A 2 25.22 17.45 -39.97
CA ILE A 2 26.28 16.42 -40.05
C ILE A 2 27.61 17.18 -40.11
N PRO A 3 28.48 17.09 -39.10
CA PRO A 3 29.78 17.75 -39.15
C PRO A 3 30.65 17.19 -40.29
N PRO A 4 31.46 18.01 -40.98
CA PRO A 4 32.35 17.54 -42.05
C PRO A 4 33.37 16.49 -41.57
N ALA A 5 33.66 16.45 -40.26
CA ALA A 5 34.46 15.39 -39.66
C ALA A 5 33.86 13.98 -39.86
N PHE A 6 32.54 13.85 -39.96
CA PHE A 6 31.88 12.57 -40.25
C PHE A 6 32.07 12.13 -41.71
N ASP A 7 32.15 13.07 -42.64
CA ASP A 7 32.40 12.77 -44.05
C ASP A 7 33.81 12.18 -44.23
N ALA A 8 34.81 12.72 -43.53
CA ALA A 8 36.17 12.18 -43.51
C ALA A 8 36.26 10.82 -42.81
N ALA A 9 35.60 10.65 -41.66
CA ALA A 9 35.67 9.42 -40.87
C ALA A 9 34.90 8.24 -41.50
N LEU A 10 33.78 8.52 -42.16
CA LEU A 10 32.91 7.51 -42.78
C LEU A 10 33.07 7.45 -44.29
N GLY A 11 33.97 8.25 -44.87
CA GLY A 11 34.20 8.31 -46.31
C GLY A 11 32.94 8.67 -47.12
N ILE A 12 32.06 9.48 -46.54
CA ILE A 12 30.80 9.90 -47.16
C ILE A 12 31.11 11.08 -48.08
N ARG A 13 30.77 10.93 -49.36
CA ARG A 13 30.84 12.00 -50.35
C ARG A 13 29.53 12.77 -50.30
N THR A 14 29.55 13.99 -49.79
CA THR A 14 28.40 14.90 -49.81
C THR A 14 28.53 15.88 -50.98
N VAL A 15 27.41 16.20 -51.62
CA VAL A 15 27.31 17.22 -52.67
C VAL A 15 26.24 18.21 -52.26
N GLN A 16 26.56 19.50 -52.35
CA GLN A 16 25.61 20.57 -52.14
C GLN A 16 24.73 20.69 -53.39
N ARG A 17 23.42 20.48 -53.24
CA ARG A 17 22.50 20.47 -54.39
C ARG A 17 22.35 21.83 -55.07
N HIS A 18 22.59 22.91 -54.35
CA HIS A 18 22.50 24.28 -54.85
C HIS A 18 23.62 25.12 -54.22
N GLU A 19 24.39 25.84 -55.03
CA GLU A 19 25.51 26.67 -54.58
C GLU A 19 25.10 27.77 -53.60
N ALA A 20 23.85 28.27 -53.71
CA ALA A 20 23.29 29.29 -52.83
C ALA A 20 22.56 28.73 -51.59
N ALA A 21 22.45 27.40 -51.45
CA ALA A 21 21.71 26.81 -50.32
C ALA A 21 22.60 26.68 -49.09
N PRO A 22 22.08 26.87 -47.87
CA PRO A 22 22.88 26.79 -46.65
C PRO A 22 23.55 25.42 -46.45
N ASP A 23 24.69 25.40 -45.77
CA ASP A 23 25.52 24.21 -45.53
C ASP A 23 24.80 23.00 -44.91
N TYR A 24 23.64 23.20 -44.29
CA TYR A 24 22.81 22.13 -43.74
C TYR A 24 22.01 21.37 -44.80
N THR A 25 22.03 21.77 -46.07
CA THR A 25 21.31 21.14 -47.20
C THR A 25 22.17 20.19 -48.04
N ARG A 26 23.29 19.70 -47.48
CA ARG A 26 24.19 18.74 -48.14
C ARG A 26 23.50 17.38 -48.32
N ALA A 27 23.47 16.90 -49.57
CA ALA A 27 22.95 15.58 -49.90
C ALA A 27 24.09 14.56 -49.99
N VAL A 28 23.87 13.35 -49.49
CA VAL A 28 24.84 12.26 -49.66
C VAL A 28 24.80 11.79 -51.12
N ALA A 29 25.93 11.90 -51.81
CA ALA A 29 26.09 11.50 -53.21
C ALA A 29 26.75 10.12 -53.34
N GLY A 30 27.51 9.68 -52.34
CA GLY A 30 28.14 8.37 -52.37
C GLY A 30 28.92 8.04 -51.10
N ILE A 31 29.39 6.80 -51.02
CA ILE A 31 30.21 6.28 -49.91
C ILE A 31 31.42 5.60 -50.56
N CYS A 32 32.62 5.87 -50.04
CA CYS A 32 33.84 5.22 -50.55
C CYS A 32 33.80 3.70 -50.32
N GLU A 33 34.48 2.92 -51.17
CA GLU A 33 34.43 1.45 -51.07
C GLU A 33 34.96 0.90 -49.75
N THR A 34 35.98 1.53 -49.17
CA THR A 34 36.59 1.13 -47.90
C THR A 34 35.65 1.30 -46.69
N SER A 35 34.64 2.16 -46.79
CA SER A 35 33.68 2.42 -45.70
C SER A 35 32.33 1.71 -45.88
N ARG A 36 32.07 1.06 -47.02
CA ARG A 36 30.81 0.34 -47.28
C ARG A 36 30.57 -0.79 -46.28
N GLU A 37 31.61 -1.55 -45.94
CA GLU A 37 31.51 -2.64 -44.96
C GLU A 37 31.21 -2.12 -43.55
N LEU A 38 31.85 -1.03 -43.15
CA LEU A 38 31.61 -0.36 -41.87
C LEU A 38 30.18 0.17 -41.80
N MET A 39 29.71 0.83 -42.87
CA MET A 39 28.33 1.33 -42.97
C MET A 39 27.30 0.19 -42.96
N ALA A 40 27.59 -0.94 -43.60
CA ALA A 40 26.74 -2.14 -43.53
C ALA A 40 26.71 -2.72 -42.09
N ALA A 41 27.84 -2.74 -41.39
CA ALA A 41 27.90 -3.17 -40.00
C ALA A 41 27.13 -2.23 -39.06
N LEU A 42 27.21 -0.91 -39.27
CA LEU A 42 26.43 0.09 -38.54
C LEU A 42 24.93 -0.04 -38.83
N ALA A 43 24.54 -0.22 -40.09
CA ALA A 43 23.14 -0.46 -40.47
C ALA A 43 22.59 -1.75 -39.82
N LYS A 44 23.39 -2.82 -39.77
CA LYS A 44 23.03 -4.07 -39.08
C LYS A 44 22.89 -3.90 -37.56
N LYS A 45 23.71 -3.03 -36.95
CA LYS A 45 23.57 -2.65 -35.52
C LYS A 45 22.33 -1.78 -35.27
N ALA A 46 22.03 -0.85 -36.17
CA ALA A 46 20.85 0.02 -36.06
C ALA A 46 19.53 -0.76 -36.22
N THR A 47 19.45 -1.67 -37.20
CA THR A 47 18.25 -2.50 -37.45
C THR A 47 17.95 -3.47 -36.30
N ARG A 48 18.98 -3.95 -35.59
CA ARG A 48 18.79 -4.80 -34.39
C ARG A 48 18.12 -4.07 -33.23
N LYS A 49 18.17 -2.72 -33.17
CA LYS A 49 17.53 -1.93 -32.11
C LYS A 49 16.03 -1.68 -32.32
N VAL A 50 15.48 -1.91 -33.52
CA VAL A 50 14.09 -1.48 -33.86
C VAL A 50 13.09 -2.65 -33.94
N ARG A 51 13.44 -3.85 -33.47
CA ARG A 51 12.43 -4.92 -33.35
C ARG A 51 11.41 -4.56 -32.26
N LYS A 52 10.24 -4.07 -32.69
CA LYS A 52 9.03 -3.94 -31.87
C LYS A 52 8.83 -5.23 -31.05
N PRO A 53 8.50 -5.14 -29.76
CA PRO A 53 8.20 -6.33 -28.97
C PRO A 53 7.02 -7.08 -29.62
N PRO A 54 7.09 -8.42 -29.74
CA PRO A 54 5.99 -9.19 -30.29
C PRO A 54 4.74 -8.98 -29.44
N LYS A 55 3.61 -8.64 -30.09
CA LYS A 55 2.30 -8.58 -29.44
C LYS A 55 2.02 -9.96 -28.86
N LYS A 56 1.85 -10.04 -27.54
CA LYS A 56 1.43 -11.27 -26.86
C LYS A 56 0.10 -11.73 -27.47
N PRO A 57 -0.07 -13.01 -27.84
CA PRO A 57 -1.39 -13.51 -28.20
C PRO A 57 -2.31 -13.36 -26.99
N ALA A 58 -3.52 -12.85 -27.24
CA ALA A 58 -4.56 -12.68 -26.25
C ALA A 58 -4.78 -14.02 -25.51
N ALA A 59 -4.69 -13.97 -24.18
CA ALA A 59 -5.00 -15.11 -23.35
C ALA A 59 -6.44 -15.55 -23.66
N LYS A 60 -6.59 -16.77 -24.19
CA LYS A 60 -7.86 -17.48 -24.17
C LYS A 60 -8.32 -17.53 -22.71
N ARG A 61 -9.35 -16.74 -22.40
CA ARG A 61 -10.12 -16.88 -21.17
C ARG A 61 -10.69 -18.30 -21.17
N SER A 62 -10.14 -19.17 -20.34
CA SER A 62 -10.81 -20.41 -19.95
C SER A 62 -11.95 -20.03 -19.02
N THR A 63 -13.15 -19.94 -19.56
CA THR A 63 -14.38 -20.01 -18.79
C THR A 63 -14.54 -21.44 -18.29
N LYS A 64 -14.17 -21.69 -17.03
CA LYS A 64 -14.73 -22.80 -16.27
C LYS A 64 -15.37 -22.19 -15.03
N ALA A 65 -16.70 -22.12 -15.11
CA ALA A 65 -17.58 -21.63 -14.08
C ALA A 65 -17.41 -22.45 -12.80
N SER A 66 -17.26 -21.75 -11.68
CA SER A 66 -17.73 -22.22 -10.39
C SER A 66 -19.22 -21.88 -10.28
N VAL A 67 -20.01 -22.95 -10.18
CA VAL A 67 -21.40 -22.94 -9.76
C VAL A 67 -21.44 -22.58 -8.27
N ALA A 68 -22.14 -21.51 -7.89
CA ALA A 68 -22.84 -21.38 -6.61
C ALA A 68 -23.59 -20.03 -6.55
N ALA A 69 -24.80 -20.10 -5.98
CA ALA A 69 -25.68 -19.02 -5.55
C ALA A 69 -26.65 -18.41 -6.60
N LEU A 70 -27.82 -19.03 -6.69
CA LEU A 70 -29.08 -18.38 -7.09
C LEU A 70 -30.19 -18.89 -6.16
N ALA A 71 -30.76 -17.97 -5.37
CA ALA A 71 -32.09 -17.92 -4.73
C ALA A 71 -31.94 -17.04 -3.46
N GLU A 72 -32.74 -16.03 -3.14
CA GLU A 72 -33.97 -15.48 -3.73
C GLU A 72 -34.31 -14.13 -3.03
N ASN A 73 -35.29 -13.41 -3.60
CA ASN A 73 -36.05 -12.24 -3.11
C ASN A 73 -35.49 -10.84 -3.43
N ALA A 74 -35.97 -10.18 -4.50
CA ALA A 74 -37.19 -9.33 -4.61
C ALA A 74 -36.96 -7.93 -4.00
N SER A 75 -37.10 -6.80 -4.69
CA SER A 75 -38.23 -6.33 -5.50
C SER A 75 -37.89 -4.97 -6.18
N GLU A 76 -38.51 -4.73 -7.35
CA GLU A 76 -39.08 -3.45 -7.89
C GLU A 76 -38.20 -2.16 -8.00
N ALA A 77 -38.26 -1.30 -9.04
CA ALA A 77 -39.06 -1.17 -10.26
C ALA A 77 -38.42 -0.08 -11.18
N GLY A 78 -38.84 -0.02 -12.46
CA GLY A 78 -38.70 1.16 -13.35
C GLY A 78 -37.84 0.94 -14.61
N SER A 79 -38.36 0.30 -15.66
CA SER A 79 -39.07 0.93 -16.81
C SER A 79 -38.18 1.82 -17.70
N GLY A 80 -38.01 1.42 -18.98
CA GLY A 80 -37.35 2.26 -19.98
C GLY A 80 -36.91 1.53 -21.27
N SER A 81 -37.88 1.24 -22.13
CA SER A 81 -37.79 0.72 -23.51
C SER A 81 -36.76 1.40 -24.44
N LYS A 82 -36.08 0.61 -25.32
CA LYS A 82 -36.18 0.70 -26.81
C LYS A 82 -35.19 -0.23 -27.55
N GLU A 83 -35.80 -1.20 -28.22
CA GLU A 83 -35.56 -1.85 -29.53
C GLU A 83 -34.19 -2.30 -30.09
N PRO A 84 -34.22 -3.36 -30.94
CA PRO A 84 -33.07 -4.14 -31.37
C PRO A 84 -32.63 -3.81 -32.82
N VAL A 85 -31.35 -4.02 -33.13
CA VAL A 85 -30.88 -4.11 -34.52
C VAL A 85 -30.26 -5.47 -34.80
N SER A 86 -30.89 -6.13 -35.77
CA SER A 86 -30.61 -7.38 -36.45
C SER A 86 -29.25 -7.41 -37.17
N GLY A 87 -28.65 -8.60 -37.28
CA GLY A 87 -27.56 -8.84 -38.23
C GLY A 87 -26.71 -10.10 -37.93
N PRO A 88 -26.88 -11.21 -38.69
CA PRO A 88 -26.42 -12.54 -38.29
C PRO A 88 -25.07 -12.94 -38.91
N GLY A 89 -24.23 -13.62 -38.14
CA GLY A 89 -23.00 -14.27 -38.62
C GLY A 89 -22.90 -15.69 -38.08
N ARG A 90 -23.75 -16.58 -38.61
CA ARG A 90 -23.70 -18.03 -38.36
C ARG A 90 -22.44 -18.61 -39.01
N CYS A 91 -21.61 -19.28 -38.22
CA CYS A 91 -20.72 -20.31 -38.74
C CYS A 91 -20.68 -21.46 -37.72
N THR A 92 -21.58 -22.41 -37.92
CA THR A 92 -21.60 -23.74 -37.31
C THR A 92 -20.44 -24.59 -37.87
N PRO A 93 -19.57 -25.18 -37.04
CA PRO A 93 -18.85 -26.40 -37.43
C PRO A 93 -19.66 -27.64 -37.03
N MET A 94 -19.66 -28.58 -37.96
CA MET A 94 -20.52 -29.75 -38.06
C MET A 94 -20.46 -30.72 -36.87
N GLN A 95 -21.66 -31.21 -36.58
CA GLN A 95 -22.03 -32.38 -35.82
C GLN A 95 -21.38 -33.65 -36.41
N GLY A 96 -20.58 -34.34 -35.60
CA GLY A 96 -20.13 -35.71 -35.82
C GLY A 96 -20.63 -36.57 -34.66
N GLY A 97 -21.63 -37.40 -34.93
CA GLY A 97 -22.15 -38.36 -33.97
C GLY A 97 -21.34 -39.66 -33.99
N SER A 98 -21.25 -40.31 -32.83
CA SER A 98 -21.26 -41.77 -32.76
C SER A 98 -22.03 -42.20 -31.53
N SER A 99 -23.18 -42.81 -31.79
CA SER A 99 -23.97 -43.58 -30.84
C SER A 99 -23.18 -44.82 -30.40
N THR A 100 -23.06 -45.05 -29.10
CA THR A 100 -22.98 -46.41 -28.54
C THR A 100 -23.49 -46.40 -27.09
N VAL A 101 -24.72 -46.90 -26.94
CA VAL A 101 -25.23 -47.75 -25.86
C VAL A 101 -24.89 -47.39 -24.40
N SER A 102 -25.92 -46.95 -23.68
CA SER A 102 -26.07 -47.15 -22.25
C SER A 102 -26.24 -48.64 -21.94
N THR A 103 -25.35 -49.18 -21.10
CA THR A 103 -25.65 -50.35 -20.26
C THR A 103 -25.51 -49.91 -18.81
N ALA A 104 -26.61 -50.02 -18.07
CA ALA A 104 -26.61 -49.91 -16.63
C ALA A 104 -25.75 -51.05 -16.06
N GLY A 105 -24.63 -50.69 -15.45
CA GLY A 105 -23.81 -51.60 -14.64
C GLY A 105 -23.37 -50.83 -13.41
N SER A 106 -23.86 -51.23 -12.23
CA SER A 106 -23.38 -50.69 -10.96
C SER A 106 -21.90 -51.07 -10.80
N THR A 107 -21.02 -50.08 -10.85
CA THR A 107 -19.63 -50.24 -10.44
C THR A 107 -19.49 -49.71 -9.01
N PRO A 108 -18.90 -50.47 -8.08
CA PRO A 108 -18.71 -50.05 -6.70
C PRO A 108 -17.81 -48.80 -6.65
N ASP A 109 -18.13 -47.90 -5.71
CA ASP A 109 -17.38 -46.68 -5.45
C ASP A 109 -15.88 -46.98 -5.30
N PRO A 110 -14.98 -46.23 -5.97
CA PRO A 110 -13.56 -46.40 -5.77
C PRO A 110 -13.19 -45.91 -4.37
N SER A 111 -12.46 -46.75 -3.63
CA SER A 111 -11.83 -46.43 -2.35
C SER A 111 -11.06 -45.11 -2.40
N GLU A 112 -11.40 -44.20 -1.47
CA GLU A 112 -10.85 -42.84 -1.34
C GLU A 112 -9.40 -42.78 -0.81
N ASP A 113 -8.74 -43.92 -0.54
CA ASP A 113 -7.41 -43.97 0.07
C ASP A 113 -6.24 -43.60 -0.89
N LYS A 114 -6.52 -43.04 -2.07
CA LYS A 114 -5.49 -42.70 -3.07
C LYS A 114 -5.53 -41.25 -3.61
N LEU A 115 -6.23 -40.33 -2.94
CA LEU A 115 -6.22 -38.92 -3.34
C LEU A 115 -5.13 -38.06 -2.70
N ALA A 116 -4.29 -38.63 -1.83
CA ALA A 116 -3.23 -37.88 -1.14
C ALA A 116 -1.81 -38.42 -1.39
N SER A 117 -1.41 -38.67 -2.64
CA SER A 117 -0.01 -38.46 -3.00
C SER A 117 0.14 -38.15 -4.50
N GLY A 118 0.35 -36.87 -4.80
CA GLY A 118 0.77 -36.43 -6.12
C GLY A 118 2.24 -36.79 -6.37
N GLN A 119 2.56 -38.09 -6.44
CA GLN A 119 3.83 -38.60 -6.95
C GLN A 119 3.62 -39.27 -8.31
N ARG A 120 3.11 -38.50 -9.29
CA ARG A 120 3.33 -38.86 -10.69
C ARG A 120 4.68 -38.31 -11.11
N THR A 121 5.72 -39.12 -11.00
CA THR A 121 6.99 -38.93 -11.70
C THR A 121 6.73 -39.05 -13.20
N SER A 122 6.42 -37.93 -13.86
CA SER A 122 6.43 -37.88 -15.32
C SER A 122 7.84 -38.19 -15.81
N SER A 123 8.01 -39.16 -16.71
CA SER A 123 9.30 -39.57 -17.31
C SER A 123 10.03 -38.45 -18.06
N HIS A 124 9.35 -37.32 -18.29
CA HIS A 124 9.93 -36.09 -18.81
C HIS A 124 9.72 -34.94 -17.82
N PRO A 125 10.49 -34.89 -16.71
CA PRO A 125 10.46 -33.73 -15.84
C PRO A 125 10.90 -32.52 -16.68
N LYS A 126 9.98 -31.59 -16.88
CA LYS A 126 10.24 -30.36 -17.63
C LYS A 126 11.26 -29.55 -16.85
N LYS A 127 12.55 -29.72 -17.19
CA LYS A 127 13.66 -28.99 -16.58
C LYS A 127 13.28 -27.52 -16.52
N ALA A 128 13.12 -26.97 -15.32
CA ALA A 128 12.91 -25.54 -15.11
C ALA A 128 14.21 -24.81 -15.48
N LYS A 129 14.44 -24.61 -16.79
CA LYS A 129 15.68 -24.06 -17.37
C LYS A 129 15.90 -22.57 -17.09
N ARG A 130 15.28 -21.99 -16.07
CA ARG A 130 15.41 -20.56 -15.78
C ARG A 130 15.70 -20.39 -14.31
N GLY A 131 16.98 -20.50 -13.98
CA GLY A 131 17.51 -19.90 -12.76
C GLY A 131 17.15 -18.40 -12.71
N PRO A 132 17.22 -17.79 -11.51
CA PRO A 132 16.84 -16.40 -11.32
C PRO A 132 17.56 -15.51 -12.32
N ARG A 133 16.81 -14.89 -13.22
CA ARG A 133 17.36 -13.96 -14.19
C ARG A 133 17.87 -12.75 -13.42
N LYS A 134 19.18 -12.47 -13.52
CA LYS A 134 19.77 -11.23 -13.02
C LYS A 134 18.97 -10.07 -13.62
N LEU A 135 18.31 -9.30 -12.76
CA LEU A 135 17.53 -8.13 -13.16
C LEU A 135 18.49 -7.08 -13.76
N ASN A 136 18.09 -6.47 -14.88
CA ASN A 136 18.77 -5.28 -15.42
C ASN A 136 18.73 -4.14 -14.39
N GLN A 137 19.59 -3.13 -14.52
CA GLN A 137 19.62 -1.95 -13.62
C GLN A 137 18.23 -1.31 -13.43
N VAL A 138 17.49 -1.11 -14.53
CA VAL A 138 16.11 -0.60 -14.46
C VAL A 138 15.22 -1.54 -13.63
N GLY A 139 15.34 -2.85 -13.83
CA GLY A 139 14.60 -3.84 -13.04
C GLY A 139 14.95 -3.81 -11.56
N GLN A 140 16.22 -3.57 -11.21
CA GLN A 140 16.67 -3.40 -9.83
C GLN A 140 16.06 -2.15 -9.17
N ARG A 141 16.02 -1.01 -9.88
CA ARG A 141 15.36 0.22 -9.40
C ARG A 141 13.89 -0.01 -9.08
N PHE A 142 13.16 -0.68 -9.98
CA PHE A 142 11.75 -1.02 -9.76
C PHE A 142 11.56 -2.09 -8.67
N SER A 143 12.51 -3.01 -8.48
CA SER A 143 12.49 -3.97 -7.38
C SER A 143 12.62 -3.25 -6.05
N LEU A 144 13.67 -2.42 -5.91
CA LEU A 144 13.96 -1.61 -4.72
C LEU A 144 12.79 -0.69 -4.39
N ALA A 145 12.24 0.04 -5.38
CA ALA A 145 11.06 0.87 -5.18
C ALA A 145 9.85 0.08 -4.65
N GLY A 146 9.62 -1.12 -5.18
CA GLY A 146 8.54 -1.99 -4.71
C GLY A 146 8.74 -2.48 -3.27
N GLU A 147 9.97 -2.79 -2.89
CA GLU A 147 10.33 -3.14 -1.51
C GLU A 147 10.15 -1.97 -0.55
N LEU A 148 10.59 -0.78 -0.94
CA LEU A 148 10.43 0.44 -0.14
C LEU A 148 8.96 0.79 0.08
N MET A 149 8.12 0.71 -0.96
CA MET A 149 6.67 0.96 -0.81
C MET A 149 6.00 -0.02 0.16
N ARG A 150 6.50 -1.26 0.29
CA ARG A 150 5.98 -2.23 1.27
C ARG A 150 6.40 -1.87 2.70
N ARG A 151 7.68 -1.52 2.88
CA ARG A 151 8.30 -1.30 4.19
C ARG A 151 8.03 0.09 4.78
N VAL A 152 7.84 1.10 3.93
CA VAL A 152 7.68 2.50 4.35
C VAL A 152 6.24 2.94 4.08
N PRO A 153 5.38 3.06 5.11
CA PRO A 153 3.93 3.25 4.91
C PRO A 153 3.57 4.51 4.11
N TRP A 154 4.27 5.63 4.34
CA TRP A 154 4.01 6.89 3.64
C TRP A 154 4.41 6.89 2.16
N LEU A 155 5.15 5.86 1.69
CA LEU A 155 5.45 5.66 0.26
C LEU A 155 4.37 4.89 -0.49
N ARG A 156 3.45 4.19 0.20
CA ARG A 156 2.39 3.39 -0.41
C ARG A 156 1.50 4.13 -1.43
N PRO A 157 1.06 5.38 -1.18
CA PRO A 157 0.23 6.11 -2.14
C PRO A 157 1.01 6.65 -3.35
N ALA A 158 2.35 6.56 -3.37
CA ALA A 158 3.15 7.08 -4.46
C ALA A 158 3.17 6.14 -5.68
N ASP A 159 3.35 6.72 -6.87
CA ASP A 159 3.59 5.93 -8.08
C ASP A 159 4.96 5.24 -8.02
N LYS A 160 4.97 3.91 -8.18
CA LYS A 160 6.15 3.06 -8.18
C LYS A 160 7.20 3.53 -9.20
N ALA A 161 6.79 3.98 -10.39
CA ALA A 161 7.72 4.45 -11.41
C ALA A 161 8.45 5.72 -10.95
N ARG A 162 7.73 6.63 -10.28
CA ARG A 162 8.33 7.84 -9.72
C ARG A 162 9.29 7.52 -8.57
N ILE A 163 8.96 6.58 -7.70
CA ILE A 163 9.87 6.13 -6.64
C ILE A 163 11.13 5.49 -7.25
N ALA A 164 10.98 4.62 -8.24
CA ALA A 164 12.10 3.98 -8.94
C ALA A 164 13.05 5.00 -9.60
N TRP A 165 12.52 6.12 -10.09
CA TRP A 165 13.32 7.22 -10.59
C TRP A 165 14.06 7.97 -9.47
N VAL A 166 13.38 8.27 -8.35
CA VAL A 166 13.99 8.94 -7.19
C VAL A 166 15.12 8.11 -6.59
N VAL A 167 14.99 6.78 -6.51
CA VAL A 167 16.01 5.90 -5.93
C VAL A 167 17.06 5.43 -6.95
N CYS A 168 17.16 6.06 -8.13
CA CYS A 168 18.06 5.58 -9.18
C CYS A 168 19.52 5.57 -8.76
N GLU A 169 20.04 6.66 -8.19
CA GLU A 169 21.45 6.77 -7.76
C GLU A 169 21.80 5.71 -6.71
N VAL A 170 20.89 5.51 -5.76
CA VAL A 170 21.03 4.57 -4.64
C VAL A 170 20.95 3.12 -5.12
N SER A 171 20.03 2.83 -6.05
CA SER A 171 19.94 1.53 -6.69
C SER A 171 21.15 1.23 -7.58
N ASP A 172 21.68 2.23 -8.29
CA ASP A 172 22.86 2.08 -9.15
C ASP A 172 24.14 1.86 -8.32
N ALA A 173 24.17 2.42 -7.09
CA ALA A 173 25.16 2.11 -6.06
C ALA A 173 24.95 0.74 -5.38
N CYS A 174 24.01 -0.07 -5.87
CA CYS A 174 23.65 -1.39 -5.36
C CYS A 174 23.19 -1.39 -3.89
N TRP A 175 22.47 -0.37 -3.44
CA TRP A 175 21.93 -0.36 -2.09
C TRP A 175 20.74 -1.32 -1.94
N THR A 176 20.59 -1.88 -0.75
CA THR A 176 19.44 -2.70 -0.37
C THR A 176 18.32 -1.86 0.24
N ALA A 177 17.09 -2.41 0.33
CA ALA A 177 15.98 -1.71 0.96
C ALA A 177 16.25 -1.41 2.46
N ASP A 178 16.97 -2.29 3.16
CA ASP A 178 17.38 -2.08 4.57
C ASP A 178 18.34 -0.90 4.69
N GLU A 179 19.32 -0.79 3.80
CA GLU A 179 20.27 0.32 3.76
C GLU A 179 19.57 1.66 3.51
N VAL A 180 18.62 1.70 2.57
CA VAL A 180 17.83 2.92 2.31
C VAL A 180 17.00 3.31 3.53
N VAL A 181 16.34 2.34 4.17
CA VAL A 181 15.52 2.59 5.35
C VAL A 181 16.39 3.10 6.51
N ALA A 182 17.54 2.47 6.78
CA ALA A 182 18.54 2.96 7.73
C ALA A 182 19.00 4.41 7.45
N ALA A 183 19.28 4.73 6.18
CA ALA A 183 19.64 6.08 5.77
C ALA A 183 18.52 7.10 6.00
N LEU A 184 17.25 6.70 5.83
CA LEU A 184 16.12 7.57 6.08
C LEU A 184 16.06 7.95 7.57
N ASP A 185 16.17 7.01 8.49
CA ASP A 185 16.06 7.30 9.94
C ASP A 185 17.13 8.26 10.47
N LEU A 186 18.32 8.30 9.85
CA LEU A 186 19.38 9.23 10.24
C LEU A 186 19.08 10.70 9.91
N ARG A 187 18.31 10.96 8.85
CA ARG A 187 18.07 12.35 8.40
C ARG A 187 16.84 12.91 9.06
N GLN A 188 16.88 14.16 9.51
CA GLN A 188 15.67 14.84 9.96
C GLN A 188 14.72 15.15 8.79
N GLU A 189 13.49 15.50 9.15
CA GLU A 189 12.50 15.95 8.18
C GLU A 189 12.99 17.19 7.42
N PRO A 190 12.87 17.25 6.07
CA PRO A 190 13.27 18.43 5.32
C PRO A 190 12.48 19.67 5.78
N PRO A 191 13.15 20.80 6.05
CA PRO A 191 12.46 22.05 6.38
C PRO A 191 11.63 22.51 5.19
N GLY A 192 10.36 22.87 5.43
CA GLY A 192 9.44 23.37 4.39
C GLY A 192 8.34 22.40 3.95
N GLY A 193 8.12 21.29 4.68
CA GLY A 193 6.91 20.46 4.55
C GLY A 193 6.66 19.94 3.14
N VAL A 194 7.40 18.90 2.73
CA VAL A 194 7.25 18.36 1.37
C VAL A 194 5.93 17.60 1.25
N ARG A 195 4.96 18.18 0.54
CA ARG A 195 3.60 17.61 0.39
C ARG A 195 3.52 16.27 -0.34
N ARG A 196 4.58 15.85 -1.05
CA ARG A 196 4.59 14.62 -1.87
C ARG A 196 5.65 13.64 -1.38
N ALA A 197 5.22 12.40 -1.13
CA ALA A 197 6.08 11.31 -0.68
C ALA A 197 7.35 11.12 -1.55
N SER A 198 7.22 11.16 -2.87
CA SER A 198 8.37 11.07 -3.79
C SER A 198 9.38 12.23 -3.64
N GLY A 199 8.88 13.46 -3.45
CA GLY A 199 9.73 14.63 -3.20
C GLY A 199 10.42 14.54 -1.85
N PHE A 200 9.67 14.10 -0.83
CA PHE A 200 10.19 13.88 0.52
C PHE A 200 11.32 12.86 0.53
N LEU A 201 11.13 11.72 -0.14
CA LEU A 201 12.15 10.70 -0.33
C LEU A 201 13.38 11.28 -1.02
N SER A 202 13.19 12.03 -2.11
CA SER A 202 14.32 12.61 -2.86
C SER A 202 15.13 13.60 -2.02
N ALA A 203 14.47 14.41 -1.19
CA ALA A 203 15.12 15.38 -0.32
C ALA A 203 15.98 14.69 0.74
N ARG A 204 15.50 13.60 1.33
CA ARG A 204 16.26 12.84 2.35
C ARG A 204 17.39 12.00 1.76
N LEU A 205 17.24 11.48 0.54
CA LEU A 205 18.29 10.69 -0.11
C LEU A 205 19.36 11.53 -0.81
N ARG A 206 19.14 12.85 -0.97
CA ARG A 206 20.06 13.74 -1.68
C ARG A 206 21.47 13.70 -1.08
N GLY A 207 22.45 13.29 -1.89
CA GLY A 207 23.86 13.20 -1.48
C GLY A 207 24.18 12.07 -0.49
N MET A 208 23.24 11.13 -0.26
CA MET A 208 23.50 10.01 0.65
C MET A 208 24.56 9.05 0.12
N VAL A 209 24.60 8.80 -1.19
CA VAL A 209 25.59 7.91 -1.81
C VAL A 209 27.03 8.41 -1.62
N THR A 210 27.20 9.73 -1.52
CA THR A 210 28.49 10.40 -1.31
C THR A 210 28.82 10.69 0.15
N MET A 211 27.89 10.42 1.07
CA MET A 211 28.07 10.74 2.48
C MET A 211 29.14 9.83 3.12
N PRO A 212 30.07 10.38 3.93
CA PRO A 212 31.00 9.57 4.70
C PRO A 212 30.25 8.54 5.56
N GLY A 213 30.72 7.29 5.56
CA GLY A 213 30.05 6.19 6.26
C GLY A 213 28.95 5.47 5.46
N TRP A 214 28.68 5.91 4.21
CA TRP A 214 27.70 5.26 3.32
C TRP A 214 28.29 4.84 1.97
N THR A 215 29.56 5.14 1.71
CA THR A 215 30.22 4.92 0.41
C THR A 215 30.48 3.44 0.14
N THR A 216 30.99 2.71 1.13
CA THR A 216 31.31 1.28 0.98
C THR A 216 30.20 0.38 1.53
N ARG A 217 30.08 -0.83 0.97
CA ARG A 217 29.08 -1.82 1.42
C ARG A 217 29.26 -2.21 2.89
N GLN A 218 30.51 -2.29 3.36
CA GLN A 218 30.82 -2.62 4.76
C GLN A 218 30.35 -1.51 5.70
N GLN A 219 30.61 -0.25 5.35
CA GLN A 219 30.13 0.87 6.17
C GLN A 219 28.60 0.91 6.23
N ARG A 220 27.92 0.67 5.11
CA ARG A 220 26.45 0.58 5.09
C ARG A 220 25.91 -0.56 5.96
N ALA A 221 26.56 -1.72 5.97
CA ALA A 221 26.18 -2.83 6.83
C ALA A 221 26.24 -2.44 8.32
N VAL A 222 27.31 -1.76 8.74
CA VAL A 222 27.43 -1.25 10.11
C VAL A 222 26.30 -0.29 10.47
N GLN A 223 25.90 0.59 9.55
CA GLN A 223 24.77 1.52 9.78
C GLN A 223 23.43 0.78 9.93
N VAL A 224 23.21 -0.27 9.14
CA VAL A 224 22.02 -1.13 9.25
C VAL A 224 22.02 -1.86 10.59
N ASP A 225 23.17 -2.39 11.03
CA ASP A 225 23.30 -3.08 12.31
C ASP A 225 23.04 -2.13 13.49
N HIS A 226 23.59 -0.92 13.45
CA HIS A 226 23.32 0.12 14.45
C HIS A 226 21.83 0.46 14.54
N ARG A 227 21.16 0.61 13.39
CA ARG A 227 19.72 0.85 13.32
C ARG A 227 18.94 -0.32 13.93
N ASN A 228 19.27 -1.55 13.57
CA ASN A 228 18.60 -2.74 14.10
C ASN A 228 18.78 -2.86 15.61
N ALA A 229 19.99 -2.61 16.12
CA ALA A 229 20.27 -2.57 17.55
C ALA A 229 19.44 -1.51 18.27
N ALA A 230 19.27 -0.31 17.68
CA ALA A 230 18.43 0.73 18.24
C ALA A 230 16.93 0.35 18.26
N VAL A 231 16.43 -0.29 17.21
CA VAL A 231 15.04 -0.80 17.15
C VAL A 231 14.82 -1.90 18.20
N ASP A 232 15.78 -2.82 18.35
CA ASP A 232 15.70 -3.88 19.35
C ASP A 232 15.79 -3.33 20.78
N ALA A 233 16.62 -2.33 21.03
CA ALA A 233 16.68 -1.63 22.31
C ALA A 233 15.33 -0.97 22.64
N ALA A 234 14.76 -0.18 21.72
CA ALA A 234 13.45 0.44 21.92
C ALA A 234 12.33 -0.58 22.14
N ARG A 235 12.40 -1.75 21.49
CA ARG A 235 11.47 -2.86 21.74
C ARG A 235 11.62 -3.41 23.16
N LYS A 236 12.84 -3.64 23.63
CA LYS A 236 13.12 -4.11 24.99
C LYS A 236 12.64 -3.10 26.03
N ASP A 237 12.91 -1.82 25.81
CA ASP A 237 12.46 -0.75 26.69
C ASP A 237 10.94 -0.71 26.79
N ARG A 238 10.22 -0.87 25.67
CA ARG A 238 8.76 -0.96 25.68
C ARG A 238 8.26 -2.18 26.47
N ILE A 239 8.87 -3.35 26.28
CA ILE A 239 8.53 -4.56 27.04
C ILE A 239 8.77 -4.32 28.54
N GLN A 240 9.87 -3.66 28.88
CA GLN A 240 10.23 -3.33 30.26
C GLN A 240 9.22 -2.34 30.86
N GLN A 241 8.83 -1.31 30.13
CA GLN A 241 7.79 -0.36 30.57
C GLN A 241 6.45 -1.03 30.83
N VAL A 242 6.04 -1.95 29.94
CA VAL A 242 4.78 -2.72 30.14
C VAL A 242 4.89 -3.62 31.37
N ARG A 243 6.05 -4.27 31.58
CA ARG A 243 6.29 -5.08 32.79
C ARG A 243 6.27 -4.23 34.05
N GLU A 244 6.95 -3.10 34.07
CA GLU A 244 6.93 -2.18 35.21
C GLU A 244 5.53 -1.63 35.49
N GLN A 245 4.74 -1.36 34.44
CA GLN A 245 3.35 -0.95 34.59
C GLN A 245 2.49 -2.07 35.16
N GLN A 246 2.68 -3.30 34.69
CA GLN A 246 1.99 -4.48 35.21
C GLN A 246 2.38 -4.76 36.67
N GLU A 247 3.66 -4.74 37.00
CA GLU A 247 4.18 -4.88 38.36
C GLU A 247 3.62 -3.79 39.28
N ARG A 248 3.51 -2.54 38.82
CA ARG A 248 2.86 -1.46 39.59
C ARG A 248 1.37 -1.71 39.82
N SER A 249 0.67 -2.33 38.87
CA SER A 249 -0.76 -2.63 39.01
C SER A 249 -1.03 -3.90 39.82
N GLU A 250 -0.12 -4.87 39.82
CA GLU A 250 -0.23 -6.15 40.54
C GLU A 250 0.38 -6.09 41.94
N SER A 251 1.28 -5.14 42.20
CA SER A 251 1.77 -4.87 43.55
C SER A 251 0.60 -4.44 44.44
N ASP A 252 0.61 -4.90 45.69
CA ASP A 252 -0.33 -4.45 46.72
C ASP A 252 -0.40 -2.93 46.69
N TRP A 253 -1.56 -2.39 46.29
CA TRP A 253 -1.81 -0.96 46.23
C TRP A 253 -1.38 -0.34 47.57
N PRO A 254 -0.31 0.47 47.62
CA PRO A 254 0.18 0.99 48.88
C PRO A 254 -0.85 1.98 49.39
N ALA A 255 -1.57 1.57 50.45
CA ALA A 255 -2.61 2.41 51.04
C ALA A 255 -2.03 3.81 51.35
N PRO A 256 -2.77 4.90 51.05
CA PRO A 256 -2.30 6.26 51.29
C PRO A 256 -1.77 6.43 52.72
N ARG A 257 -0.57 6.99 52.90
CA ARG A 257 0.03 7.13 54.24
C ARG A 257 -0.82 8.00 55.17
N SER A 258 -1.56 8.97 54.62
CA SER A 258 -2.48 9.81 55.38
C SER A 258 -3.74 9.04 55.80
N ALA A 259 -4.11 9.15 57.07
CA ALA A 259 -5.34 8.55 57.58
C ALA A 259 -6.60 9.23 57.03
N ALA A 260 -6.54 10.53 56.71
CA ALA A 260 -7.67 11.27 56.12
C ALA A 260 -7.98 10.77 54.69
N VAL A 261 -6.94 10.62 53.88
CA VAL A 261 -7.06 10.13 52.49
C VAL A 261 -7.54 8.67 52.46
N ARG A 262 -7.12 7.84 53.42
CA ARG A 262 -7.65 6.48 53.55
C ARG A 262 -9.16 6.46 53.78
N ARG A 263 -9.66 7.28 54.71
CA ARG A 263 -11.12 7.35 54.97
C ARG A 263 -11.91 7.82 53.76
N GLU A 264 -11.39 8.80 53.03
CA GLU A 264 -12.04 9.31 51.82
C GLU A 264 -12.09 8.24 50.73
N VAL A 265 -10.99 7.51 50.52
CA VAL A 265 -10.93 6.38 49.58
C VAL A 265 -11.86 5.24 49.99
N ASP A 266 -11.87 4.86 51.27
CA ASP A 266 -12.75 3.81 51.82
C ASP A 266 -14.23 4.21 51.70
N GLN A 267 -14.55 5.50 51.91
CA GLN A 267 -15.90 6.02 51.74
C GLN A 267 -16.35 5.94 50.27
N LEU A 268 -15.52 6.38 49.33
CA LEU A 268 -15.82 6.33 47.90
C LEU A 268 -15.96 4.89 47.38
N LEU A 269 -15.10 3.97 47.85
CA LEU A 269 -15.20 2.54 47.57
C LEU A 269 -16.48 1.95 48.17
N GLY A 270 -16.79 2.30 49.41
CA GLY A 270 -18.03 1.89 50.07
C GLY A 270 -19.27 2.36 49.32
N GLU A 271 -19.29 3.59 48.83
CA GLU A 271 -20.40 4.15 48.04
C GLU A 271 -20.51 3.50 46.64
N ALA A 272 -19.37 3.23 45.98
CA ALA A 272 -19.35 2.63 44.65
C ALA A 272 -19.74 1.14 44.64
N PHE A 273 -19.39 0.40 45.71
CA PHE A 273 -19.64 -1.04 45.83
C PHE A 273 -20.77 -1.38 46.81
N ALA A 274 -21.45 -0.38 47.39
CA ALA A 274 -22.64 -0.62 48.18
C ALA A 274 -23.70 -1.33 47.31
N PRO A 275 -24.25 -2.48 47.75
CA PRO A 275 -25.36 -3.11 47.06
C PRO A 275 -26.54 -2.16 47.11
N LYS A 276 -26.89 -1.59 45.96
CA LYS A 276 -28.04 -0.69 45.82
C LYS A 276 -29.30 -1.50 46.19
N PRO A 277 -30.03 -1.13 47.26
CA PRO A 277 -31.23 -1.88 47.63
C PRO A 277 -32.24 -1.81 46.49
N PRO A 278 -32.99 -2.89 46.20
CA PRO A 278 -34.10 -2.82 45.27
C PRO A 278 -35.15 -1.90 45.89
N ALA A 279 -35.21 -0.66 45.40
CA ALA A 279 -36.26 0.27 45.79
C ALA A 279 -37.60 -0.32 45.36
N ALA A 280 -38.36 -0.78 46.35
CA ALA A 280 -39.79 -0.96 46.22
C ALA A 280 -40.43 0.42 46.05
N ASP A 281 -41.44 0.45 45.19
CA ASP A 281 -42.33 1.57 44.88
C ASP A 281 -41.74 2.63 43.94
N THR A 282 -41.91 2.29 42.65
CA THR A 282 -42.35 3.16 41.55
C THR A 282 -42.78 4.59 41.91
N GLU A 283 -41.80 5.47 42.14
CA GLU A 283 -41.81 6.85 41.67
C GLU A 283 -40.46 7.14 41.02
N GLY A 284 -40.45 7.06 39.69
CA GLY A 284 -39.40 7.58 38.84
C GLY A 284 -38.00 7.01 39.12
N LEU A 285 -37.69 5.89 38.47
CA LEU A 285 -36.45 5.91 37.70
C LEU A 285 -36.45 7.27 36.98
N THR A 286 -35.51 8.15 37.33
CA THR A 286 -34.96 9.04 36.32
C THR A 286 -34.36 8.07 35.29
N GLU A 287 -35.22 7.50 34.44
CA GLU A 287 -34.88 7.34 33.04
C GLU A 287 -34.13 8.62 32.74
N LEU A 288 -32.85 8.48 32.40
CA LEU A 288 -32.12 9.55 31.75
C LEU A 288 -32.98 9.92 30.54
N SER A 289 -33.92 10.84 30.75
CA SER A 289 -34.86 11.35 29.76
C SER A 289 -33.98 11.98 28.72
N GLY A 290 -33.73 11.19 27.68
CA GLY A 290 -32.53 11.30 26.89
C GLY A 290 -32.45 12.66 26.23
N LEU A 291 -31.30 13.33 26.32
CA LEU A 291 -30.96 14.59 25.62
C LEU A 291 -31.90 15.79 25.83
N GLN A 292 -33.13 15.61 26.33
CA GLN A 292 -34.23 16.57 26.27
C GLN A 292 -34.30 17.46 27.51
N ASP A 293 -33.64 17.06 28.60
CA ASP A 293 -33.62 17.82 29.85
C ASP A 293 -32.34 18.66 30.04
N LEU A 294 -31.44 18.69 29.05
CA LEU A 294 -30.25 19.54 29.11
C LEU A 294 -30.66 21.00 28.95
N THR A 295 -30.41 21.81 29.96
CA THR A 295 -30.67 23.24 29.89
C THR A 295 -29.79 23.88 28.81
N ALA A 296 -30.26 24.98 28.21
CA ALA A 296 -29.50 25.67 27.17
C ALA A 296 -28.12 26.14 27.65
N THR A 297 -27.98 26.43 28.95
CA THR A 297 -26.73 26.79 29.62
C THR A 297 -25.76 25.61 29.68
N GLU A 298 -26.22 24.42 30.08
CA GLU A 298 -25.39 23.22 30.14
C GLU A 298 -24.93 22.79 28.74
N LEU A 299 -25.80 22.87 27.73
CA LEU A 299 -25.40 22.63 26.34
C LEU A 299 -24.33 23.61 25.86
N ALA A 300 -24.41 24.88 26.27
CA ALA A 300 -23.42 25.88 25.93
C ALA A 300 -22.07 25.62 26.62
N ASP A 301 -22.08 25.15 27.86
CA ASP A 301 -20.88 24.77 28.59
C ASP A 301 -20.24 23.51 27.98
N MET A 302 -21.02 22.47 27.71
CA MET A 302 -20.55 21.25 27.04
C MET A 302 -19.94 21.54 25.66
N ARG A 303 -20.54 22.45 24.88
CA ARG A 303 -19.98 22.91 23.60
C ARG A 303 -18.65 23.65 23.78
N ARG A 304 -18.53 24.50 24.80
CA ARG A 304 -17.29 25.22 25.11
C ARG A 304 -16.18 24.24 25.51
N THR A 305 -16.47 23.28 26.38
CA THR A 305 -15.50 22.26 26.81
C THR A 305 -15.05 21.40 25.64
N ALA A 306 -16.00 20.89 24.83
CA ALA A 306 -15.68 20.09 23.66
C ALA A 306 -14.88 20.87 22.60
N ALA A 307 -15.14 22.17 22.44
CA ALA A 307 -14.35 23.02 21.55
C ALA A 307 -12.91 23.22 22.06
N ALA A 308 -12.72 23.36 23.37
CA ALA A 308 -11.41 23.48 23.99
C ALA A 308 -10.58 22.19 23.84
N GLU A 309 -11.16 21.02 24.10
CA GLU A 309 -10.50 19.72 23.86
C GLU A 309 -10.08 19.57 22.39
N LEU A 310 -10.98 19.93 21.47
CA LEU A 310 -10.70 19.85 20.04
C LEU A 310 -9.55 20.78 19.61
N MET A 311 -9.40 21.94 20.25
CA MET A 311 -8.24 22.82 20.04
C MET A 311 -6.94 22.20 20.55
N ASN A 312 -7.00 21.39 21.60
CA ASN A 312 -5.88 20.62 22.12
C ASN A 312 -5.62 19.32 21.34
N GLY A 313 -6.45 19.00 20.34
CA GLY A 313 -6.35 17.78 19.53
C GLY A 313 -6.98 16.55 20.17
N GLU A 314 -7.68 16.72 21.29
CA GLU A 314 -8.44 15.67 21.97
C GLU A 314 -9.88 15.62 21.43
N THR A 315 -10.42 14.43 21.22
CA THR A 315 -11.78 14.23 20.70
C THR A 315 -12.63 13.34 21.60
N THR A 316 -12.20 13.09 22.82
CA THR A 316 -12.75 12.10 23.76
C THR A 316 -14.23 12.36 24.06
N LEU A 317 -14.61 13.58 24.41
CA LEU A 317 -16.02 13.92 24.71
C LEU A 317 -16.95 13.70 23.52
N ILE A 318 -16.52 14.10 22.33
CA ILE A 318 -17.33 13.96 21.11
C ILE A 318 -17.38 12.50 20.65
N SER A 319 -16.26 11.77 20.74
CA SER A 319 -16.20 10.34 20.38
C SER A 319 -17.08 9.50 21.30
N LEU A 320 -16.99 9.68 22.62
CA LEU A 320 -17.84 8.99 23.60
C LEU A 320 -19.32 9.29 23.36
N ALA A 321 -19.69 10.54 23.09
CA ALA A 321 -21.07 10.89 22.80
C ALA A 321 -21.60 10.23 21.51
N VAL A 322 -20.75 10.10 20.49
CA VAL A 322 -21.09 9.37 19.25
C VAL A 322 -21.25 7.88 19.51
N GLU A 323 -20.40 7.28 20.34
CA GLU A 323 -20.45 5.85 20.68
C GLU A 323 -21.65 5.51 21.57
N CYS A 324 -21.94 6.32 22.58
CA CYS A 324 -23.02 6.07 23.54
C CYS A 324 -24.40 6.45 23.01
N TRP A 325 -24.52 7.55 22.23
CA TRP A 325 -25.83 8.10 21.83
C TRP A 325 -26.03 8.18 20.31
N GLY A 326 -25.00 7.86 19.54
CA GLY A 326 -25.04 7.87 18.08
C GLY A 326 -24.74 9.24 17.44
N PRO A 327 -24.54 9.26 16.11
CA PRO A 327 -24.15 10.45 15.35
C PRO A 327 -25.12 11.61 15.51
N ALA A 328 -26.41 11.33 15.34
CA ALA A 328 -27.46 12.34 15.26
C ALA A 328 -27.74 13.00 16.63
N ALA A 329 -27.45 12.30 17.73
CA ALA A 329 -27.57 12.86 19.07
C ALA A 329 -26.36 13.75 19.40
N ALA A 330 -25.15 13.30 19.06
CA ALA A 330 -23.94 14.10 19.22
C ALA A 330 -23.99 15.41 18.41
N GLU A 331 -24.54 15.37 17.19
CA GLU A 331 -24.71 16.57 16.35
C GLU A 331 -25.73 17.55 16.94
N ARG A 332 -26.79 17.06 17.62
CA ARG A 332 -27.74 17.92 18.34
C ARG A 332 -27.10 18.60 19.55
N ILE A 333 -26.30 17.86 20.31
CA ILE A 333 -25.59 18.37 21.49
C ILE A 333 -24.49 19.35 21.07
N TYR A 334 -23.50 18.92 20.30
CA TYR A 334 -22.27 19.67 20.05
C TYR A 334 -22.30 20.53 18.77
N GLY A 335 -23.26 20.27 17.89
CA GLY A 335 -23.34 20.90 16.58
C GLY A 335 -22.59 20.12 15.49
N PRO A 336 -23.06 20.16 14.23
CA PRO A 336 -22.53 19.34 13.15
C PRO A 336 -21.07 19.67 12.81
N GLY A 337 -20.67 20.94 12.91
CA GLY A 337 -19.30 21.36 12.59
C GLY A 337 -18.24 20.77 13.54
N LEU A 338 -18.54 20.73 14.84
CA LEU A 338 -17.64 20.16 15.86
C LEU A 338 -17.53 18.65 15.71
N VAL A 339 -18.66 17.95 15.53
CA VAL A 339 -18.67 16.49 15.34
C VAL A 339 -17.93 16.08 14.07
N HIS A 340 -18.12 16.82 12.97
CA HIS A 340 -17.45 16.51 11.72
C HIS A 340 -15.93 16.71 11.83
N ARG A 341 -15.49 17.80 12.47
CA ARG A 341 -14.06 18.07 12.69
C ARG A 341 -13.41 17.04 13.62
N ALA A 342 -14.10 16.65 14.69
CA ALA A 342 -13.65 15.60 15.60
C ALA A 342 -13.45 14.27 14.85
N ARG A 343 -14.42 13.85 14.05
CA ARG A 343 -14.30 12.63 13.23
C ARG A 343 -13.18 12.68 12.20
N GLN A 344 -12.94 13.85 11.59
CA GLN A 344 -11.79 14.03 10.69
C GLN A 344 -10.47 13.84 11.45
N LEU A 345 -10.36 14.43 12.65
CA LEU A 345 -9.17 14.26 13.50
C LEU A 345 -9.01 12.81 13.96
N THR A 346 -10.07 12.14 14.43
CA THR A 346 -10.04 10.72 14.81
C THR A 346 -9.69 9.82 13.61
N GLY A 347 -10.19 10.13 12.42
CA GLY A 347 -9.84 9.40 11.18
C GLY A 347 -8.37 9.60 10.78
N MET A 348 -7.80 10.77 11.05
CA MET A 348 -6.39 11.05 10.81
C MET A 348 -5.48 10.42 11.87
N THR A 349 -5.86 10.42 13.15
CA THR A 349 -5.12 9.74 14.21
C THR A 349 -5.24 8.22 14.09
N SER A 350 -6.39 7.70 13.65
CA SER A 350 -6.60 6.29 13.32
C SER A 350 -5.70 5.79 12.18
N LEU A 351 -5.37 6.64 11.20
CA LEU A 351 -4.34 6.34 10.19
C LEU A 351 -2.92 6.31 10.75
N SER A 352 -2.69 6.84 11.96
CA SER A 352 -1.42 6.70 12.70
C SER A 352 -1.38 5.45 13.59
N THR A 353 -2.54 4.94 14.05
CA THR A 353 -2.66 3.74 14.89
C THR A 353 -2.93 2.44 14.12
N PHE A 354 -3.47 2.47 12.89
CA PHE A 354 -3.65 1.26 12.05
C PHE A 354 -2.36 0.74 11.38
N GLY A 355 -1.20 0.99 11.99
CA GLY A 355 0.08 0.35 11.66
C GLY A 355 0.39 -0.89 12.50
N ILE A 356 -0.42 -1.19 13.53
CA ILE A 356 -0.22 -2.30 14.47
C ILE A 356 -1.58 -2.96 14.67
N ASP A 357 -1.95 -3.89 13.79
CA ASP A 357 -2.42 -5.24 14.12
C ASP A 357 -3.14 -5.85 12.90
N ARG A 358 -2.61 -6.96 12.39
CA ARG A 358 -3.32 -7.99 11.62
C ARG A 358 -2.38 -9.16 11.43
N GLY A 359 -2.37 -10.00 12.44
CA GLY A 359 -1.64 -11.26 12.44
C GLY A 359 -2.23 -12.28 13.39
N GLN A 360 -3.55 -12.42 13.46
CA GLN A 360 -4.24 -13.66 13.88
C GLN A 360 -5.65 -13.72 13.26
N GLN A 361 -5.79 -14.56 12.23
CA GLN A 361 -6.75 -15.66 12.11
C GLN A 361 -6.31 -16.54 10.95
#